data_AF-A0A1H0AX28-F1
#
_entry.id   AF-A0A1H0AX28-F1
#
_cell.length_a   1.000
_cell.length_b   1.000
_cell.length_c   1.000
_cell.angle_alpha   90.00
_cell.angle_beta   90.00
_cell.angle_gamma   90.00
#
_symmetry.space_group_name_H-M   'P 1'
#
loop_
_entity.id
_entity.type
_entity.pdbx_description
1 polymer ?
#
loop_
_entity_poly.entity_id
_entity_poly.type
_entity_poly.pdbx_seq_one_letter_code
_entity_poly.pdbx_strand_id
1 'polypeptide(L)'
;MKKNIFISMILLFFLPWKGFAANTIDLTDELEKANKENINYYKENTISILKQQEMDIIIETEEEDKTKELDFKETVAMKQREILLSGLENASSVEEINKVISDAAGYKAEKEKELKDNKSQYITKKINKESVNVIMISAQYKTVRDIIFTFNKHAFYYYDTAEKKFIHPDLLRNAPEVKEFEKKQKQTIKTGASPMNTIYMLGMLFLLFIIPVLMATSKKHLARTSV
;
A
#
# COMPACT_ATOMS: atom_id res chain seq x y z
N MET A 1 -58.66 -18.68 -36.33
CA MET A 1 -57.46 -19.50 -36.04
C MET A 1 -56.24 -18.61 -36.28
N LYS A 2 -55.72 -17.98 -35.22
CA LYS A 2 -54.57 -18.44 -34.40
C LYS A 2 -53.24 -18.46 -35.18
N LYS A 3 -52.42 -17.45 -34.84
CA LYS A 3 -50.97 -17.47 -34.58
C LYS A 3 -50.08 -18.06 -35.68
N ASN A 4 -49.23 -17.23 -36.31
CA ASN A 4 -47.87 -17.60 -36.76
C ASN A 4 -47.08 -16.38 -37.27
N ILE A 5 -46.97 -15.33 -36.45
CA ILE A 5 -46.00 -14.24 -36.66
C ILE A 5 -45.27 -14.06 -35.33
N PHE A 6 -44.39 -15.00 -34.97
CA PHE A 6 -43.54 -14.85 -33.78
C PHE A 6 -42.26 -15.71 -33.82
N ILE A 7 -41.78 -16.11 -35.01
CA ILE A 7 -40.61 -17.00 -35.15
C ILE A 7 -39.57 -16.37 -36.09
N SER A 8 -39.33 -15.06 -35.98
CA SER A 8 -38.22 -14.41 -36.72
C SER A 8 -37.39 -13.43 -35.88
N MET A 9 -37.69 -13.27 -34.58
CA MET A 9 -37.04 -12.29 -33.70
C MET A 9 -36.24 -12.93 -32.55
N ILE A 10 -35.86 -14.21 -32.68
CA ILE A 10 -35.07 -14.94 -31.67
C ILE A 10 -33.70 -15.39 -32.20
N LEU A 11 -33.40 -15.20 -33.49
CA LEU A 11 -32.13 -15.65 -34.08
C LEU A 11 -31.03 -14.58 -34.18
N LEU A 12 -31.25 -13.38 -33.63
CA LEU A 12 -30.27 -12.28 -33.63
C LEU A 12 -29.52 -12.11 -32.29
N PHE A 13 -29.77 -12.97 -31.30
CA PHE A 13 -29.10 -12.92 -29.99
C PHE A 13 -27.89 -13.85 -29.84
N PHE A 14 -27.46 -14.51 -30.92
CA PHE A 14 -26.20 -15.28 -30.97
C PHE A 14 -25.14 -14.58 -31.83
N LEU A 15 -25.05 -13.25 -31.72
CA LEU A 15 -23.76 -12.63 -32.04
C LEU A 15 -22.77 -13.13 -30.98
N PRO A 16 -21.62 -13.72 -31.37
CA PRO A 16 -20.56 -13.93 -30.41
C PRO A 16 -20.21 -12.55 -29.88
N TRP A 17 -20.59 -12.30 -28.62
CA TRP A 17 -20.02 -11.22 -27.83
C TRP A 17 -18.52 -11.44 -27.97
N LYS A 18 -17.87 -10.64 -28.82
CA LYS A 18 -16.44 -10.56 -28.85
C LYS A 18 -16.11 -10.08 -27.45
N GLY A 19 -15.78 -11.03 -26.57
CA GLY A 19 -15.22 -10.70 -25.27
C GLY A 19 -14.11 -9.73 -25.57
N PHE A 20 -14.19 -8.55 -24.98
CA PHE A 20 -13.04 -7.66 -24.90
C PHE A 20 -11.93 -8.53 -24.34
N ALA A 21 -11.01 -8.95 -25.21
CA ALA A 21 -9.76 -9.50 -24.78
C ALA A 21 -9.08 -8.34 -24.08
N ALA A 22 -9.17 -8.32 -22.74
CA ALA A 22 -8.38 -7.40 -21.94
C ALA A 22 -6.93 -7.62 -22.39
N ASN A 23 -6.30 -6.58 -22.92
CA ASN A 23 -4.87 -6.58 -23.12
C ASN A 23 -4.25 -6.70 -21.73
N THR A 24 -3.98 -7.93 -21.29
CA THR A 24 -3.27 -8.16 -20.03
C THR A 24 -1.86 -7.66 -20.23
N ILE A 25 -1.57 -6.47 -19.69
CA ILE A 25 -0.20 -5.98 -19.60
C ILE A 25 0.57 -7.00 -18.77
N ASP A 26 1.62 -7.57 -19.34
CA ASP A 26 2.51 -8.47 -18.63
C ASP A 26 3.33 -7.63 -17.65
N LEU A 27 3.02 -7.79 -16.36
CA LEU A 27 3.67 -7.09 -15.25
C LEU A 27 4.57 -8.04 -14.44
N THR A 28 4.90 -9.20 -15.01
CA THR A 28 5.65 -10.26 -14.32
C THR A 28 7.04 -9.76 -13.92
N ASP A 29 7.73 -9.05 -14.82
CA ASP A 29 9.09 -8.55 -14.57
C ASP A 29 9.10 -7.43 -13.52
N GLU A 30 8.12 -6.52 -13.57
CA GLU A 30 7.97 -5.45 -12.59
C GLU A 30 7.67 -6.01 -11.20
N LEU A 31 6.80 -7.01 -11.11
CA LEU A 31 6.49 -7.67 -9.86
C LEU A 31 7.67 -8.50 -9.33
N GLU A 32 8.43 -9.14 -10.22
CA GLU A 32 9.64 -9.88 -9.88
C GLU A 32 10.67 -8.94 -9.23
N LYS A 33 10.90 -7.79 -9.86
CA LYS A 33 11.78 -6.75 -9.34
C LYS A 33 11.29 -6.22 -7.99
N ALA A 34 10.00 -5.88 -7.89
CA ALA A 34 9.40 -5.36 -6.66
C ALA A 34 9.51 -6.37 -5.51
N ASN A 35 9.27 -7.66 -5.77
CA ASN A 35 9.37 -8.71 -4.76
C ASN A 35 10.80 -8.97 -4.31
N LYS A 36 11.76 -8.97 -5.24
CA LYS A 36 13.18 -9.13 -4.93
C LYS A 36 13.68 -8.03 -3.99
N GLU A 37 13.21 -6.80 -4.18
CA GLU A 37 13.62 -5.65 -3.36
C GLU A 37 12.94 -5.63 -1.98
N ASN A 38 11.67 -6.05 -1.89
CA ASN A 38 10.84 -5.81 -0.70
C ASN A 38 10.50 -7.06 0.12
N ILE A 39 10.70 -8.26 -0.41
CA ILE A 39 10.28 -9.51 0.24
C ILE A 39 11.50 -10.33 0.65
N ASN A 40 11.67 -10.45 1.97
CA ASN A 40 12.69 -11.32 2.54
C ASN A 40 12.45 -12.78 2.12
N TYR A 41 13.54 -13.47 1.76
CA TYR A 41 13.53 -14.88 1.35
C TYR A 41 12.73 -15.16 0.08
N TYR A 42 12.47 -14.15 -0.74
CA TYR A 42 11.83 -14.30 -2.03
C TYR A 42 12.60 -15.30 -2.92
N LYS A 43 11.88 -16.19 -3.60
CA LYS A 43 12.46 -17.10 -4.59
C LYS A 43 12.21 -16.54 -5.99
N GLU A 44 13.31 -16.20 -6.67
CA GLU A 44 13.25 -15.66 -8.02
C GLU A 44 12.55 -16.61 -9.01
N ASN A 45 11.89 -16.03 -10.02
CA ASN A 45 11.16 -16.70 -11.10
C ASN A 45 10.05 -17.63 -10.59
N THR A 46 9.44 -17.29 -9.45
CA THR A 46 8.31 -18.07 -8.90
C THR A 46 7.00 -17.32 -8.87
N ILE A 47 7.00 -16.06 -9.30
CA ILE A 47 5.77 -15.30 -9.36
C ILE A 47 4.86 -15.83 -10.47
N SER A 48 3.56 -15.85 -10.17
CA SER A 48 2.52 -16.22 -11.11
C SER A 48 1.31 -15.31 -10.88
N ILE A 49 0.96 -14.54 -11.91
CA ILE A 49 -0.25 -13.72 -11.91
C ILE A 49 -1.45 -14.66 -12.05
N LEU A 50 -2.30 -14.70 -11.03
CA LEU A 50 -3.53 -15.48 -11.04
C LEU A 50 -4.66 -14.73 -11.73
N LYS A 51 -4.76 -13.43 -11.44
CA LYS A 51 -5.81 -12.57 -11.99
C LYS A 51 -5.33 -11.14 -12.07
N GLN A 52 -5.73 -10.49 -13.16
CA GLN A 52 -5.54 -9.08 -13.42
C GLN A 52 -6.90 -8.46 -13.76
N GLN A 53 -7.14 -7.25 -13.27
CA GLN A 53 -8.31 -6.45 -13.60
C GLN A 53 -7.92 -4.98 -13.59
N GLU A 54 -8.12 -4.30 -14.71
CA GLU A 54 -7.94 -2.86 -14.85
C GLU A 54 -9.26 -2.14 -14.54
N MET A 55 -9.18 -1.07 -13.77
CA MET A 55 -10.34 -0.27 -13.37
C MET A 55 -9.91 1.13 -12.95
N ASP A 56 -10.76 2.11 -13.21
CA ASP A 56 -10.60 3.45 -12.63
C ASP A 56 -11.07 3.42 -11.17
N ILE A 57 -10.19 3.81 -10.26
CA ILE A 57 -10.42 3.79 -8.82
C ILE A 57 -10.33 5.22 -8.30
N ILE A 58 -11.30 5.61 -7.48
CA ILE A 58 -11.27 6.88 -6.79
C ILE A 58 -10.36 6.74 -5.56
N ILE A 59 -9.22 7.42 -5.59
CA ILE A 59 -8.30 7.51 -4.46
C ILE A 59 -8.69 8.74 -3.64
N GLU A 60 -8.83 8.53 -2.33
CA GLU A 60 -9.06 9.60 -1.37
C GLU A 60 -7.74 9.92 -0.66
N THR A 61 -7.18 11.10 -0.90
CA THR A 61 -5.98 11.59 -0.21
C THR A 61 -6.35 12.67 0.79
N GLU A 62 -5.81 12.57 2.00
CA GLU A 62 -5.94 13.62 3.01
C GLU A 62 -4.85 14.67 2.78
N GLU A 63 -5.24 15.89 2.41
CA GLU A 63 -4.34 17.04 2.32
C GLU A 63 -4.60 18.02 3.46
N GLU A 64 -3.53 18.66 3.95
CA GLU A 64 -3.64 19.77 4.89
C GLU A 64 -4.16 21.01 4.17
N ASP A 65 -5.38 21.43 4.47
CA ASP A 65 -5.92 22.73 4.08
C ASP A 65 -5.42 23.80 5.05
N LYS A 66 -4.51 24.64 4.54
CA LYS A 66 -3.84 25.72 5.27
C LYS A 66 -4.50 27.08 5.06
N THR A 67 -5.70 27.13 4.47
CA THR A 67 -6.40 28.40 4.19
C THR A 67 -6.61 29.20 5.47
N LYS A 68 -7.07 28.57 6.55
CA LYS A 68 -7.24 29.24 7.85
C LYS A 68 -5.93 29.69 8.50
N GLU A 69 -4.85 28.94 8.31
CA GLU A 69 -3.50 29.35 8.75
C GLU A 69 -3.02 30.59 7.98
N LEU A 70 -3.28 30.64 6.67
CA LEU A 70 -2.97 31.80 5.82
C LEU A 70 -3.78 33.03 6.26
N ASP A 71 -5.10 32.90 6.40
CA ASP A 71 -5.99 33.98 6.86
C ASP A 71 -5.57 34.52 8.23
N PHE A 72 -5.16 33.63 9.15
CA PHE A 72 -4.64 34.01 10.45
C PHE A 72 -3.34 34.81 10.34
N LYS A 73 -2.36 34.34 9.54
CA LYS A 73 -1.09 35.05 9.34
C LYS A 73 -1.28 36.42 8.70
N GLU A 74 -2.20 36.54 7.74
CA GLU A 74 -2.53 37.81 7.11
C GLU A 74 -3.18 38.77 8.11
N THR A 75 -4.10 38.27 8.94
CA THR A 75 -4.73 39.05 10.02
C THR A 75 -3.70 39.56 11.04
N VAL A 76 -2.74 38.72 11.43
CA VAL A 76 -1.65 39.10 12.34
C VAL A 76 -0.76 40.16 11.71
N ALA A 77 -0.42 40.03 10.43
CA ALA A 77 0.39 41.01 9.71
C ALA A 77 -0.32 42.37 9.58
N MET A 78 -1.64 42.37 9.32
CA MET A 78 -2.44 43.60 9.28
C MET A 78 -2.47 44.29 10.64
N LYS A 79 -2.75 43.57 11.72
CA LYS A 79 -2.75 44.14 13.08
C LYS A 79 -1.37 44.62 13.51
N GLN A 80 -0.30 43.92 13.13
CA GLN A 80 1.06 44.39 13.38
C GLN A 80 1.32 45.74 12.68
N ARG A 81 0.88 45.89 11.42
CA ARG A 81 0.98 47.16 10.69
C ARG A 81 0.15 48.26 11.35
N GLU A 82 -1.05 47.95 11.82
CA GLU A 82 -1.91 48.90 12.52
C GLU A 82 -1.26 49.42 13.82
N ILE A 83 -0.67 48.52 14.62
CA ILE A 83 0.08 48.89 15.84
C ILE A 83 1.27 49.79 15.48
N LEU A 84 2.01 49.47 14.42
CA LEU A 84 3.13 50.30 13.96
C LEU A 84 2.66 51.68 13.48
N LEU A 85 1.64 51.74 12.62
CA LEU A 85 1.16 53.01 12.07
C LEU A 85 0.60 53.92 13.16
N SER A 86 -0.33 53.42 13.96
CA SER A 86 -0.94 54.19 15.04
C SER A 86 0.06 54.57 16.13
N GLY A 87 1.00 53.68 16.47
CA GLY A 87 2.02 53.95 17.46
C GLY A 87 3.06 54.98 16.98
N LEU A 88 3.49 54.89 15.71
CA LEU A 88 4.45 55.83 15.14
C LEU A 88 3.85 57.22 14.91
N GLU A 89 2.58 57.32 14.51
CA GLU A 89 1.88 58.60 14.36
C GLU A 89 1.78 59.38 15.67
N ASN A 90 1.67 58.67 16.80
CA ASN A 90 1.54 59.27 18.13
C ASN A 90 2.87 59.38 18.89
N ALA A 91 3.97 58.84 18.35
CA ALA A 91 5.26 58.87 19.02
C ALA A 91 5.95 60.23 18.84
N SER A 92 6.37 60.81 19.95
CA SER A 92 7.05 62.11 20.02
C SER A 92 8.55 61.98 20.36
N SER A 93 9.00 60.78 20.71
CA SER A 93 10.39 60.49 21.11
C SER A 93 10.90 59.16 20.53
N VAL A 94 12.23 59.00 20.52
CA VAL A 94 12.90 57.78 20.05
C VAL A 94 12.60 56.59 20.98
N GLU A 95 12.50 56.82 22.28
CA GLU A 95 12.06 55.81 23.25
C GLU A 95 10.65 55.28 22.95
N GLU A 96 9.70 56.16 22.60
CA GLU A 96 8.34 55.78 22.22
C GLU A 96 8.30 54.97 20.92
N ILE A 97 9.11 55.36 19.93
CA ILE A 97 9.27 54.61 18.67
C ILE A 97 9.78 53.20 18.94
N ASN A 98 10.82 53.05 19.78
CA ASN A 98 11.38 51.75 20.14
C ASN A 98 10.37 50.87 20.87
N LYS A 99 9.56 51.46 21.74
CA LYS A 99 8.47 50.76 22.43
C LYS A 99 7.42 50.23 21.45
N VAL A 100 6.96 51.06 20.51
CA VAL A 100 5.99 50.65 19.47
C VAL A 100 6.52 49.50 18.62
N ILE A 101 7.80 49.54 18.23
CA ILE A 101 8.45 48.44 17.49
C ILE A 101 8.48 47.16 18.33
N SER A 102 8.83 47.28 19.61
CA SER A 102 8.85 46.14 20.55
C SER A 102 7.45 45.56 20.76
N ASP A 103 6.42 46.39 20.91
CA ASP A 103 5.04 45.96 21.10
C ASP A 103 4.50 45.25 19.85
N ALA A 104 4.78 45.79 18.66
CA ALA A 104 4.43 45.14 17.39
C ALA A 104 5.15 43.80 17.19
N ALA A 105 6.43 43.71 17.58
CA ALA A 105 7.20 42.47 17.54
C ALA A 105 6.69 41.44 18.57
N GLY A 106 6.36 41.88 19.78
CA GLY A 106 5.78 41.07 20.85
C GLY A 106 4.43 40.48 20.46
N TYR A 107 3.55 41.30 19.88
CA TYR A 107 2.26 40.87 19.34
C TYR A 107 2.41 39.76 18.29
N LYS A 108 3.31 39.95 17.31
CA LYS A 108 3.59 38.93 16.29
C LYS A 108 4.11 37.64 16.91
N ALA A 109 5.08 37.73 17.83
CA ALA A 109 5.68 36.56 18.47
C ALA A 109 4.66 35.77 19.31
N GLU A 110 3.76 36.46 20.02
CA GLU A 110 2.67 35.84 20.77
C GLU A 110 1.70 35.07 19.84
N LYS A 111 1.28 35.70 18.74
CA LYS A 111 0.35 35.07 17.79
C LYS A 111 0.98 33.93 16.98
N GLU A 112 2.26 34.02 16.66
CA GLU A 112 2.98 32.88 16.06
C GLU A 112 3.11 31.70 17.03
N LYS A 113 3.24 31.97 18.33
CA LYS A 113 3.22 30.92 19.35
C LYS A 113 1.83 30.29 19.47
N GLU A 114 0.76 31.10 19.48
CA GLU A 114 -0.63 30.62 19.46
C GLU A 114 -0.90 29.69 18.28
N LEU A 115 -0.41 30.04 17.08
CA LEU A 115 -0.55 29.20 15.89
C LEU A 115 0.18 27.86 16.02
N LYS A 116 1.36 27.84 16.64
CA LYS A 116 2.12 26.61 16.88
C LYS A 116 1.42 25.70 17.89
N ASP A 117 0.96 26.29 18.99
CA ASP A 117 0.33 25.56 20.10
C ASP A 117 -1.06 25.03 19.71
N ASN A 118 -1.78 25.73 18.80
CA ASN A 118 -3.13 25.38 18.36
C ASN A 118 -3.22 25.02 16.86
N LYS A 119 -2.18 24.41 16.29
CA LYS A 119 -2.07 24.10 14.85
C LYS A 119 -3.30 23.37 14.27
N SER A 120 -3.95 22.49 15.04
CA SER A 120 -5.14 21.74 14.63
C SER A 120 -6.40 22.59 14.44
N GLN A 121 -6.47 23.80 14.99
CA GLN A 121 -7.60 24.72 14.78
C GLN A 121 -7.51 25.46 13.44
N TYR A 122 -6.27 25.61 12.93
CA TYR A 122 -5.96 26.40 11.73
C TYR A 122 -5.59 25.54 10.51
N ILE A 123 -5.37 24.23 10.71
CA ILE A 123 -5.19 23.28 9.63
C ILE A 123 -6.35 22.31 9.64
N THR A 124 -7.18 22.40 8.61
CA THR A 124 -8.27 21.46 8.38
C THR A 124 -7.81 20.35 7.43
N LYS A 125 -8.37 19.15 7.59
CA LYS A 125 -8.13 18.07 6.62
C LYS A 125 -9.10 18.26 5.45
N LYS A 126 -8.58 18.32 4.24
CA LYS A 126 -9.37 18.26 3.02
C LYS A 126 -9.18 16.88 2.39
N ILE A 127 -10.28 16.24 2.05
CA ILE A 127 -10.25 14.99 1.30
C ILE A 127 -10.24 15.37 -0.18
N ASN A 128 -9.11 15.12 -0.85
CA ASN A 128 -9.02 15.22 -2.28
C ASN A 128 -9.42 13.88 -2.90
N LYS A 129 -10.13 13.92 -4.04
CA LYS A 129 -10.63 12.74 -4.74
C LYS A 129 -10.11 12.76 -6.15
N GLU A 130 -9.28 11.79 -6.49
CA GLU A 130 -8.71 11.65 -7.82
C GLU A 130 -9.09 10.28 -8.41
N SER A 131 -9.48 10.28 -9.68
CA SER A 131 -9.75 9.05 -10.42
C SER A 131 -8.46 8.58 -11.07
N VAL A 132 -7.93 7.45 -10.61
CA VAL A 132 -6.67 6.87 -11.11
C VAL A 132 -6.97 5.54 -11.79
N ASN A 133 -6.39 5.31 -12.97
CA ASN A 133 -6.52 4.04 -13.67
C ASN A 133 -5.54 3.02 -13.07
N VAL A 134 -6.09 1.99 -12.41
CA VAL A 134 -5.31 1.03 -11.63
C VAL A 134 -5.52 -0.39 -12.16
N ILE A 135 -4.42 -1.09 -12.35
CA ILE A 135 -4.41 -2.53 -12.57
C ILE A 135 -4.29 -3.22 -11.21
N MET A 136 -5.35 -3.90 -10.81
CA MET A 136 -5.38 -4.78 -9.64
C MET A 136 -4.88 -6.17 -10.03
N ILE A 137 -3.91 -6.68 -9.27
CA ILE A 137 -3.23 -7.94 -9.55
C ILE A 137 -3.31 -8.84 -8.33
N SER A 138 -3.72 -10.07 -8.55
CA SER A 138 -3.64 -11.17 -7.60
C SER A 138 -2.51 -12.09 -8.05
N ALA A 139 -1.43 -12.18 -7.27
CA ALA A 139 -0.27 -12.99 -7.63
C ALA A 139 0.15 -13.93 -6.51
N GLN A 140 0.69 -15.09 -6.91
CA GLN A 140 1.32 -16.05 -6.02
C GLN A 140 2.82 -16.07 -6.25
N TYR A 141 3.59 -16.32 -5.21
CA TYR A 141 5.03 -16.48 -5.29
C TYR A 141 5.53 -17.41 -4.18
N LYS A 142 6.81 -17.79 -4.23
CA LYS A 142 7.42 -18.67 -3.23
C LYS A 142 8.44 -17.92 -2.41
N THR A 143 8.54 -18.28 -1.13
CA THR A 143 9.67 -17.91 -0.27
C THR A 143 10.41 -19.15 0.20
N VAL A 144 11.72 -19.04 0.41
CA VAL A 144 12.58 -20.15 0.88
C VAL A 144 13.28 -19.81 2.18
N ARG A 145 12.93 -20.50 3.25
CA ARG A 145 13.59 -20.40 4.55
C ARG A 145 14.59 -21.53 4.72
N ASP A 146 15.78 -21.23 5.27
CA ASP A 146 16.81 -22.20 5.63
C ASP A 146 17.12 -23.21 4.50
N ILE A 147 17.17 -22.72 3.26
CA ILE A 147 17.55 -23.43 2.02
C ILE A 147 16.53 -24.46 1.50
N ILE A 148 15.79 -25.15 2.36
CA ILE A 148 14.92 -26.28 1.96
C ILE A 148 13.42 -26.03 2.14
N PHE A 149 13.03 -25.14 3.05
CA PHE A 149 11.61 -24.92 3.36
C PHE A 149 11.00 -23.89 2.44
N THR A 150 10.14 -24.34 1.53
CA THR A 150 9.47 -23.46 0.57
C THR A 150 8.03 -23.18 1.01
N PHE A 151 7.62 -21.91 0.98
CA PHE A 151 6.26 -21.50 1.33
C PHE A 151 5.61 -20.80 0.15
N ASN A 152 4.38 -21.20 -0.18
CA ASN A 152 3.57 -20.49 -1.14
C ASN A 152 2.92 -19.30 -0.45
N LYS A 153 3.14 -18.12 -1.01
CA LYS A 153 2.60 -16.84 -0.58
C LYS A 153 1.71 -16.27 -1.67
N HIS A 154 0.83 -15.38 -1.26
CA HIS A 154 -0.08 -14.65 -2.13
C HIS A 154 -0.08 -13.20 -1.68
N ALA A 155 -0.13 -12.29 -2.65
CA ALA A 155 -0.27 -10.86 -2.40
C ALA A 155 -1.13 -10.21 -3.49
N PHE A 156 -1.70 -9.06 -3.11
CA PHE A 156 -2.37 -8.15 -4.02
C PHE A 156 -1.44 -6.99 -4.35
N TYR A 157 -1.35 -6.65 -5.63
CA TYR A 157 -0.58 -5.51 -6.12
C TYR A 157 -1.51 -4.58 -6.88
N TYR A 158 -1.18 -3.29 -6.83
CA TYR A 158 -1.94 -2.23 -7.45
C TYR A 158 -0.98 -1.42 -8.29
N TYR A 159 -1.17 -1.38 -9.60
CA TYR A 159 -0.26 -0.72 -10.53
C TYR A 159 -0.95 0.44 -11.21
N ASP A 160 -0.39 1.64 -11.07
CA ASP A 160 -0.82 2.84 -11.76
C ASP A 160 -0.29 2.81 -13.20
N THR A 161 -1.19 2.81 -14.19
CA THR A 161 -0.82 2.76 -15.60
C THR A 161 -0.24 4.08 -16.12
N ALA A 162 -0.60 5.21 -15.52
CA ALA A 162 -0.13 6.54 -15.90
C ALA A 162 1.26 6.80 -15.31
N GLU A 163 1.44 6.58 -14.01
CA GLU A 163 2.72 6.80 -13.34
C GLU A 163 3.73 5.65 -13.52
N LYS A 164 3.26 4.49 -13.99
CA LYS A 164 4.05 3.25 -14.15
C LYS A 164 4.69 2.77 -12.84
N LYS A 165 3.93 2.83 -11.75
CA LYS A 165 4.41 2.51 -10.40
C LYS A 165 3.39 1.70 -9.62
N PHE A 166 3.89 0.92 -8.66
CA PHE A 166 3.02 0.25 -7.70
C PHE A 166 2.50 1.24 -6.65
N ILE A 167 1.20 1.24 -6.44
CA ILE A 167 0.51 2.02 -5.43
C ILE A 167 0.51 1.24 -4.12
N HIS A 168 0.80 1.92 -3.01
CA HIS A 168 0.73 1.30 -1.69
C HIS A 168 -0.72 0.92 -1.35
N PRO A 169 -1.00 -0.31 -0.87
CA PRO A 169 -2.35 -0.78 -0.60
C PRO A 169 -3.18 0.12 0.33
N ASP A 170 -2.54 0.84 1.24
CA ASP A 170 -3.22 1.72 2.20
C ASP A 170 -3.98 2.87 1.53
N LEU A 171 -3.49 3.37 0.39
CA LEU A 171 -4.14 4.44 -0.37
C LEU A 171 -5.46 3.97 -1.01
N LEU A 172 -5.56 2.66 -1.24
CA LEU A 172 -6.67 2.03 -1.97
C LEU A 172 -7.62 1.27 -1.04
N ARG A 173 -7.32 1.21 0.26
CA ARG A 173 -8.05 0.41 1.25
C ARG A 173 -9.51 0.81 1.40
N ASN A 174 -9.85 2.06 1.09
CA ASN A 174 -11.21 2.57 1.22
C ASN A 174 -12.08 2.33 -0.03
N ALA A 175 -11.47 2.09 -1.18
CA ALA A 175 -12.17 1.87 -2.44
C ALA A 175 -13.01 0.57 -2.39
N PRO A 176 -14.33 0.63 -2.64
CA PRO A 176 -15.19 -0.56 -2.62
C PRO A 176 -14.78 -1.59 -3.69
N GLU A 177 -14.35 -1.14 -4.86
CA GLU A 177 -13.93 -1.97 -5.99
C GLU A 177 -12.76 -2.89 -5.62
N VAL A 178 -11.80 -2.34 -4.85
CA VAL A 178 -10.63 -3.06 -4.35
C VAL A 178 -11.05 -4.16 -3.37
N LYS A 179 -11.94 -3.84 -2.44
CA LYS A 179 -12.45 -4.81 -1.45
C LYS A 179 -13.18 -5.96 -2.13
N GLU A 180 -13.98 -5.67 -3.15
CA GLU A 180 -14.68 -6.69 -3.92
C GLU A 180 -13.72 -7.59 -4.69
N PHE A 181 -12.71 -7.01 -5.34
CA PHE A 181 -11.67 -7.76 -6.03
C PHE A 181 -10.94 -8.70 -5.07
N GLU A 182 -10.42 -8.18 -3.94
CA GLU A 182 -9.71 -9.00 -2.95
C GLU A 182 -10.59 -10.13 -2.40
N LYS A 183 -11.84 -9.84 -2.06
CA LYS A 183 -12.78 -10.82 -1.50
C LYS A 183 -13.03 -11.96 -2.49
N LYS A 184 -13.21 -11.64 -3.77
CA LYS A 184 -13.40 -12.64 -4.83
C LYS A 184 -12.19 -13.55 -4.99
N GLN A 185 -10.99 -12.99 -4.91
CA GLN A 185 -9.76 -13.76 -5.08
C GLN A 185 -9.40 -14.58 -3.84
N LYS A 186 -9.73 -14.11 -2.62
CA LYS A 186 -9.42 -14.80 -1.35
C LYS A 186 -9.85 -16.27 -1.31
N GLN A 187 -10.95 -16.62 -1.97
CA GLN A 187 -11.47 -18.00 -2.02
C GLN A 187 -10.62 -18.95 -2.87
N THR A 188 -9.75 -18.42 -3.74
CA THR A 188 -8.93 -19.20 -4.69
C THR A 188 -7.46 -19.31 -4.26
N ILE A 189 -7.10 -18.69 -3.13
CA ILE A 189 -5.72 -18.61 -2.65
C ILE A 189 -5.29 -19.93 -2.01
N LYS A 190 -4.18 -20.51 -2.49
CA LYS A 190 -3.47 -21.61 -1.84
C LYS A 190 -2.21 -21.09 -1.15
N THR A 191 -2.32 -20.65 0.09
CA THR A 191 -1.19 -20.24 0.94
C THR A 191 -0.78 -21.36 1.88
N GLY A 192 0.51 -21.46 2.21
CA GLY A 192 0.99 -22.40 3.21
C GLY A 192 2.32 -23.05 2.86
N ALA A 193 2.74 -23.98 3.71
CA ALA A 193 3.92 -24.80 3.46
C ALA A 193 3.73 -25.64 2.20
N SER A 194 4.78 -25.71 1.37
CA SER A 194 4.80 -26.67 0.27
C SER A 194 4.66 -28.09 0.83
N PRO A 195 3.92 -29.01 0.19
CA PRO A 195 3.86 -30.41 0.61
C PRO A 195 5.25 -31.07 0.64
N MET A 196 6.22 -30.56 -0.13
CA MET A 196 7.62 -31.00 -0.05
C MET A 196 8.26 -30.72 1.32
N ASN A 197 7.84 -29.66 2.01
CA ASN A 197 8.35 -29.38 3.36
C ASN A 197 7.97 -30.50 4.33
N THR A 198 6.78 -31.08 4.19
CA THR A 198 6.35 -32.23 5.01
C THR A 198 7.24 -33.44 4.77
N ILE A 199 7.62 -33.69 3.51
CA ILE A 199 8.54 -34.77 3.16
C ILE A 199 9.92 -34.52 3.78
N TYR A 200 10.45 -33.30 3.70
CA TYR A 200 11.73 -32.95 4.33
C TYR A 200 11.69 -33.11 5.86
N MET A 201 10.59 -32.67 6.51
CA MET A 201 10.41 -32.87 7.95
C MET A 201 10.38 -34.35 8.33
N LEU A 202 9.66 -35.17 7.55
CA LEU A 202 9.60 -36.61 7.80
C LEU A 202 10.97 -37.28 7.60
N GLY A 203 11.71 -36.88 6.56
CA GLY A 203 13.07 -37.36 6.32
C GLY A 203 14.05 -36.96 7.43
N MET A 204 14.00 -35.72 7.90
CA MET A 204 14.81 -35.26 9.04
C MET A 204 14.46 -36.01 10.32
N LEU A 205 13.17 -36.22 10.59
CA LEU A 205 12.70 -36.99 11.74
C LEU A 205 13.19 -38.44 11.65
N PHE A 206 13.13 -39.06 10.48
CA PHE A 206 13.63 -40.42 10.24
C PHE A 206 15.14 -40.52 10.47
N LEU A 207 15.92 -39.57 9.97
CA LEU A 207 17.37 -39.51 10.22
C LEU A 207 17.70 -39.37 11.71
N LEU A 208 16.90 -38.60 12.46
CA LEU A 208 17.09 -38.42 13.90
C LEU A 208 16.97 -39.74 14.68
N PHE A 209 16.11 -40.66 14.24
CA PHE A 209 16.00 -41.98 14.86
C PHE A 209 17.05 -42.99 14.37
N ILE A 210 17.47 -42.92 13.12
CA ILE A 210 18.36 -43.92 12.51
C ILE A 210 19.82 -43.69 12.88
N ILE A 211 20.27 -42.44 12.90
CA ILE A 211 21.68 -42.11 13.17
C ILE A 211 22.12 -42.64 14.55
N PRO A 212 21.37 -42.47 15.66
CA PRO A 212 21.72 -43.03 16.95
C PRO A 212 21.77 -44.56 16.95
N VAL A 213 20.84 -45.22 16.25
CA VAL A 213 20.80 -46.69 16.14
C VAL A 213 22.03 -47.21 15.41
N LEU A 214 22.41 -46.59 14.28
CA LEU A 214 23.61 -46.95 13.53
C LEU A 214 24.90 -46.67 14.32
N MET A 215 24.95 -45.56 15.08
CA MET A 215 26.09 -45.29 15.98
C MET A 215 26.18 -46.31 17.12
N ALA A 216 25.05 -46.77 17.66
CA ALA A 216 25.03 -47.78 18.70
C ALA A 216 25.48 -49.17 18.20
N THR A 217 25.10 -49.56 16.98
CA THR A 217 25.49 -50.85 16.39
C THR A 217 26.95 -50.87 15.95
N SER A 218 27.45 -49.79 15.35
CA SER A 218 28.87 -49.67 14.95
C SER A 218 29.83 -49.69 16.15
N LYS A 219 29.50 -49.02 17.26
CA LYS A 219 30.28 -49.11 18.52
C LYS A 219 30.33 -50.54 19.07
N LYS A 220 29.22 -51.28 19.02
CA LYS A 220 29.19 -52.70 19.44
C LYS A 220 30.03 -53.60 18.55
N HIS A 221 30.08 -53.31 17.25
CA HIS A 221 30.90 -54.07 16.30
C HIS A 221 32.39 -53.83 16.52
N LEU A 222 32.80 -52.57 16.72
CA LEU A 222 34.19 -52.21 17.02
C LEU A 222 34.68 -52.82 18.33
N ALA A 223 33.84 -52.82 19.38
CA ALA A 223 34.18 -53.42 20.67
C ALA A 223 34.31 -54.96 20.64
N ARG A 224 33.66 -55.64 19.69
CA ARG A 224 33.78 -57.10 19.51
C ARG A 224 35.00 -57.52 18.70
N THR A 225 35.52 -56.64 17.85
CA THR A 225 36.70 -56.91 17.02
C THR A 225 38.02 -56.51 17.69
N SER A 226 37.97 -55.87 18.86
CA SER A 226 39.15 -55.43 19.64
C SER A 226 39.48 -56.33 20.84
N VAL A 227 38.95 -57.56 20.87
CA VAL A 227 39.26 -58.61 21.86
C VAL A 227 40.03 -59.73 21.19
#